data_AF-A0A922EKA0-F1
#
_entry.id   AF-A0A922EKA0-F1
#
_cell.length_a   1.000
_cell.length_b   1.000
_cell.length_c   1.000
_cell.angle_alpha   90.00
_cell.angle_beta   90.00
_cell.angle_gamma   90.00
#
_symmetry.space_group_name_H-M   'P 1'
#
loop_
_entity.id
_entity.type
_entity.pdbx_description
1 polymer ?
#
loop_
_entity_poly.entity_id
_entity_poly.type
_entity_poly.pdbx_seq_one_letter_code
_entity_poly.pdbx_strand_id
1 'polypeptide(L)'
;MVTPFSISSSSPFLSPTKSLRSSSSVKVTKAPPLHFLHSKRLLSVSVTSSVQKSDTDSPPLPPKVETFWQWLRDEGVVSAKAPARPAVVPEGLGLVAQRDLSRNEVVLEVPKRFWINPDAVAASEIGTLCSELKPWVSVALFLIREKLKNDSPLRYYVDILPEYTHSTIYWSEEELAELQG
;
A
#
# COMPACT_ATOMS: atom_id res chain seq x y z
N MET A 1 27.37 13.09 51.42
CA MET A 1 28.38 12.01 51.48
C MET A 1 28.36 11.25 50.16
N VAL A 2 29.47 11.33 49.40
CA VAL A 2 30.11 10.31 48.53
C VAL A 2 29.21 9.63 47.47
N THR A 3 29.02 10.24 46.29
CA THR A 3 29.65 10.00 44.95
C THR A 3 29.24 8.73 44.16
N PRO A 4 28.89 8.85 42.86
CA PRO A 4 28.61 7.75 41.94
C PRO A 4 29.86 7.24 41.20
N PHE A 5 29.85 5.98 40.76
CA PHE A 5 30.91 5.39 39.94
C PHE A 5 30.69 5.68 38.44
N SER A 6 31.69 6.35 37.84
CA SER A 6 32.03 6.32 36.41
C SER A 6 33.12 5.30 36.17
N ILE A 7 33.10 4.58 35.03
CA ILE A 7 34.32 4.33 34.23
C ILE A 7 33.96 4.38 32.73
N SER A 8 34.80 5.12 32.02
CA SER A 8 34.82 5.48 30.61
C SER A 8 35.79 4.57 29.81
N SER A 9 35.65 4.48 28.48
CA SER A 9 36.72 4.49 27.46
C SER A 9 36.11 4.12 26.09
N SER A 10 35.95 4.98 25.06
CA SER A 10 36.94 5.55 24.10
C SER A 10 37.89 4.49 23.48
N SER A 11 38.18 4.39 22.17
CA SER A 11 37.89 5.16 20.96
C SER A 11 38.43 4.36 19.71
N PRO A 12 38.89 4.92 18.55
CA PRO A 12 38.41 4.53 17.21
C PRO A 12 39.48 3.90 16.27
N PHE A 13 39.08 3.20 15.21
CA PHE A 13 39.98 2.82 14.09
C PHE A 13 39.22 2.95 12.77
N LEU A 14 39.46 4.00 11.99
CA LEU A 14 40.49 4.15 10.95
C LEU A 14 40.25 3.27 9.71
N SER A 15 39.76 3.94 8.66
CA SER A 15 39.73 3.52 7.27
C SER A 15 41.14 3.36 6.67
N PRO A 16 41.27 2.55 5.60
CA PRO A 16 42.32 2.75 4.62
C PRO A 16 41.73 2.99 3.22
N THR A 17 42.00 4.17 2.69
CA THR A 17 42.09 4.45 1.26
C THR A 17 43.38 3.85 0.72
N LYS A 18 43.32 3.08 -0.38
CA LYS A 18 44.45 2.89 -1.29
C LYS A 18 43.99 2.90 -2.73
N SER A 19 44.80 3.60 -3.52
CA SER A 19 44.64 4.00 -4.90
C SER A 19 45.53 3.14 -5.81
N LEU A 20 45.26 3.28 -7.12
CA LEU A 20 46.16 3.15 -8.29
C LEU A 20 46.22 1.82 -9.07
N ARG A 21 46.04 2.05 -10.40
CA ARG A 21 46.70 1.43 -11.58
C ARG A 21 46.19 0.06 -12.01
N SER A 22 46.18 -0.30 -13.30
CA SER A 22 46.40 0.39 -14.59
C SER A 22 46.03 -0.63 -15.68
N SER A 23 45.39 -0.15 -16.75
CA SER A 23 45.47 -0.60 -18.16
C SER A 23 46.10 -1.97 -18.53
N SER A 24 45.42 -2.73 -19.38
CA SER A 24 45.97 -3.11 -20.69
C SER A 24 44.90 -3.58 -21.66
N SER A 25 44.82 -2.85 -22.77
CA SER A 25 44.07 -3.15 -23.99
C SER A 25 44.89 -4.12 -24.85
N VAL A 26 44.29 -5.18 -25.38
CA VAL A 26 44.86 -5.97 -26.47
C VAL A 26 43.88 -5.96 -27.64
N LYS A 27 44.29 -5.31 -28.72
CA LYS A 27 43.69 -5.37 -30.05
C LYS A 27 44.53 -6.35 -30.88
N VAL A 28 43.90 -7.32 -31.54
CA VAL A 28 44.50 -8.05 -32.66
C VAL A 28 43.52 -8.07 -33.83
N THR A 29 44.08 -7.91 -35.01
CA THR A 29 43.51 -7.39 -36.26
C THR A 29 43.27 -8.48 -37.32
N LYS A 30 42.18 -8.32 -38.12
CA LYS A 30 41.96 -8.62 -39.58
C LYS A 30 42.48 -9.95 -40.17
N ALA A 31 41.65 -10.94 -40.58
CA ALA A 31 40.75 -11.11 -41.78
C ALA A 31 41.45 -11.70 -43.06
N PRO A 32 40.74 -12.15 -44.13
CA PRO A 32 39.84 -13.32 -44.40
C PRO A 32 40.40 -14.18 -45.61
N PRO A 33 39.69 -14.86 -46.56
CA PRO A 33 38.28 -15.32 -46.76
C PRO A 33 38.16 -16.85 -47.13
N LEU A 34 37.03 -17.55 -47.32
CA LEU A 34 35.98 -17.46 -48.37
C LEU A 34 34.81 -18.44 -48.08
N HIS A 35 33.60 -17.97 -48.41
CA HIS A 35 32.35 -18.63 -48.85
C HIS A 35 31.99 -20.05 -48.38
N PHE A 36 30.81 -20.19 -47.75
CA PHE A 36 29.74 -21.09 -48.22
C PHE A 36 28.37 -20.63 -47.70
N LEU A 37 27.40 -20.64 -48.61
CA LEU A 37 26.01 -20.20 -48.46
C LEU A 37 25.23 -21.17 -47.56
N HIS A 38 24.54 -20.65 -46.55
CA HIS A 38 23.25 -21.22 -46.17
C HIS A 38 22.35 -20.19 -45.50
N SER A 39 21.26 -19.87 -46.20
CA SER A 39 20.16 -19.05 -45.73
C SER A 39 19.37 -19.84 -44.68
N LYS A 40 19.42 -19.39 -43.42
CA LYS A 40 18.38 -19.71 -42.43
C LYS A 40 17.94 -18.42 -41.76
N ARG A 41 16.78 -17.97 -42.22
CA ARG A 41 15.95 -16.88 -41.67
C ARG A 41 15.68 -17.16 -40.20
N LEU A 42 16.36 -16.47 -39.30
CA LEU A 42 16.03 -16.44 -37.88
C LEU A 42 15.19 -15.18 -37.63
N LEU A 43 13.96 -15.41 -37.18
CA LEU A 43 12.95 -14.41 -36.93
C LEU A 43 13.40 -13.53 -35.76
N SER A 44 13.60 -12.25 -36.04
CA SER A 44 13.79 -11.20 -35.04
C SER A 44 12.49 -11.06 -34.24
N VAL A 45 12.45 -11.62 -33.03
CA VAL A 45 11.38 -11.32 -32.06
C VAL A 45 11.69 -9.95 -31.46
N SER A 46 11.19 -8.90 -32.11
CA SER A 46 11.08 -7.59 -31.48
C SER A 46 10.00 -7.67 -30.41
N VAL A 47 10.42 -7.74 -29.14
CA VAL A 47 9.55 -7.52 -27.98
C VAL A 47 9.11 -6.06 -28.04
N THR A 48 7.95 -5.81 -28.63
CA THR A 48 7.29 -4.51 -28.49
C THR A 48 6.77 -4.43 -27.07
N SER A 49 7.46 -3.66 -26.24
CA SER A 49 6.91 -3.14 -24.98
C SER A 49 5.63 -2.39 -25.31
N SER A 50 4.48 -3.02 -25.08
CA SER A 50 3.18 -2.37 -25.15
C SER A 50 3.02 -1.53 -23.90
N VAL A 51 3.51 -0.30 -24.00
CA VAL A 51 3.20 0.81 -23.10
C VAL A 51 1.95 1.50 -23.65
N GLN A 52 1.06 1.86 -22.73
CA GLN A 52 -0.14 2.70 -22.89
C GLN A 52 -1.38 2.04 -23.51
N LYS A 53 -2.13 1.31 -22.67
CA LYS A 53 -3.60 1.36 -22.76
C LYS A 53 -4.04 2.60 -21.99
N SER A 54 -4.49 3.62 -22.71
CA SER A 54 -5.13 4.81 -22.15
C SER A 54 -6.34 4.42 -21.30
N ASP A 55 -6.43 5.02 -20.12
CA ASP A 55 -7.54 4.94 -19.16
C ASP A 55 -8.91 5.18 -19.83
N THR A 56 -9.65 4.12 -20.20
CA THR A 56 -11.10 4.25 -20.52
C THR A 56 -11.92 2.97 -20.28
N ASP A 57 -11.36 1.89 -19.71
CA ASP A 57 -12.13 0.65 -19.44
C ASP A 57 -12.43 0.41 -17.94
N SER A 58 -11.91 1.26 -17.03
CA SER A 58 -12.21 1.10 -15.61
C SER A 58 -13.65 1.53 -15.31
N PRO A 59 -14.44 0.73 -14.57
CA PRO A 59 -15.77 1.13 -14.15
C PRO A 59 -15.74 2.50 -13.45
N PRO A 60 -16.76 3.36 -13.65
CA PRO A 60 -16.83 4.65 -12.97
C PRO A 60 -16.81 4.45 -11.46
N LEU A 61 -16.10 5.33 -10.76
CA LEU A 61 -16.02 5.30 -9.30
C LEU A 61 -17.38 5.65 -8.69
N PRO A 62 -17.82 4.95 -7.63
CA PRO A 62 -19.03 5.34 -6.91
C PRO A 62 -18.90 6.75 -6.32
N PRO A 63 -19.96 7.59 -6.34
CA PRO A 63 -19.88 8.98 -5.83
C PRO A 63 -19.44 9.11 -4.37
N LYS A 64 -19.79 8.13 -3.53
CA LYS A 64 -19.35 8.08 -2.12
C LYS A 64 -17.83 7.91 -2.00
N VAL A 65 -17.22 7.14 -2.91
CA VAL A 65 -15.77 6.92 -2.95
C VAL A 65 -15.05 8.17 -3.44
N GLU A 66 -15.61 8.89 -4.41
CA GLU A 66 -15.08 10.19 -4.83
C GLU A 66 -15.12 11.22 -3.71
N THR A 67 -16.23 11.26 -2.97
CA THR A 67 -16.40 12.14 -1.80
C THR A 67 -15.39 11.79 -0.71
N PHE A 68 -15.21 10.50 -0.40
CA PHE A 68 -14.19 10.02 0.53
C PHE A 68 -12.78 10.40 0.09
N TRP A 69 -12.45 10.24 -1.19
CA TRP A 69 -11.13 10.59 -1.71
C TRP A 69 -10.87 12.11 -1.66
N GLN A 70 -11.90 12.92 -1.92
CA GLN A 70 -11.82 14.37 -1.74
C GLN A 70 -11.58 14.74 -0.28
N TRP A 71 -12.32 14.14 0.65
CA TRP A 71 -12.11 14.36 2.08
C TRP A 71 -10.67 14.04 2.52
N LEU A 72 -10.08 12.94 2.02
CA LEU A 72 -8.67 12.61 2.29
C LEU A 72 -7.69 13.64 1.73
N ARG A 73 -8.01 14.29 0.60
CA ARG A 73 -7.21 15.40 0.06
C ARG A 73 -7.30 16.64 0.95
N ASP A 74 -8.51 16.98 1.38
CA ASP A 74 -8.77 18.15 2.23
C ASP A 74 -8.10 18.00 3.61
N GLU A 75 -8.05 16.78 4.13
CA GLU A 75 -7.35 16.42 5.37
C GLU A 75 -5.83 16.28 5.23
N GLY A 76 -5.28 16.51 4.03
CA GLY A 76 -3.85 16.45 3.74
C GLY A 76 -3.25 15.05 3.76
N VAL A 77 -4.08 14.00 3.75
CA VAL A 77 -3.63 12.59 3.72
C VAL A 77 -3.16 12.20 2.32
N VAL A 78 -3.83 12.73 1.30
CA VAL A 78 -3.56 12.43 -0.11
C VAL A 78 -3.15 13.71 -0.84
N SER A 79 -2.01 13.66 -1.52
CA SER A 79 -1.54 14.73 -2.41
C SER A 79 -2.13 14.59 -3.82
N ALA A 80 -2.15 15.68 -4.58
CA ALA A 80 -2.46 15.65 -6.02
C ALA A 80 -1.52 14.72 -6.82
N LYS A 81 -0.32 14.44 -6.29
CA LYS A 81 0.67 13.51 -6.88
C LYS A 81 0.72 12.16 -6.18
N ALA A 82 -0.38 11.74 -5.55
CA ALA A 82 -0.44 10.47 -4.85
C ALA A 82 -0.08 9.31 -5.81
N PRO A 83 0.75 8.35 -5.35
CA PRO A 83 1.21 7.24 -6.17
C PRO A 83 0.08 6.30 -6.63
N ALA A 84 -1.05 6.29 -5.93
CA ALA A 84 -2.21 5.45 -6.23
C ALA A 84 -3.53 6.24 -6.13
N ARG A 85 -4.58 5.72 -6.77
CA ARG A 85 -5.96 6.20 -6.67
C ARG A 85 -6.92 5.06 -6.38
N PRO A 86 -8.10 5.33 -5.79
CA PRO A 86 -9.16 4.34 -5.70
C PRO A 86 -9.63 3.95 -7.11
N ALA A 87 -9.97 2.68 -7.28
CA ALA A 87 -10.61 2.14 -8.48
C ALA A 87 -11.49 0.94 -8.11
N VAL A 88 -12.45 0.62 -8.98
CA VAL A 88 -13.20 -0.63 -8.89
C VAL A 88 -12.36 -1.75 -9.52
N VAL A 89 -12.16 -2.83 -8.76
CA VAL A 89 -11.39 -4.02 -9.12
C VAL A 89 -12.26 -5.27 -8.91
N PRO A 90 -11.88 -6.45 -9.41
CA PRO A 90 -12.67 -7.67 -9.22
C PRO A 90 -12.98 -8.01 -7.75
N GLU A 91 -12.09 -7.64 -6.83
CA GLU A 91 -12.23 -7.85 -5.38
C GLU A 91 -13.08 -6.76 -4.68
N GLY A 92 -13.64 -5.80 -5.43
CA GLY A 92 -14.42 -4.67 -4.92
C GLY A 92 -13.71 -3.32 -5.12
N LEU A 93 -13.44 -2.60 -4.04
CA LEU A 93 -12.68 -1.34 -4.10
C LEU A 93 -11.21 -1.59 -3.80
N GLY A 94 -10.34 -1.08 -4.66
CA GLY A 94 -8.90 -1.23 -4.55
C GLY A 94 -8.13 0.05 -4.85
N LEU A 95 -6.81 0.00 -4.64
CA LEU A 95 -5.90 1.07 -5.03
C LEU A 95 -5.15 0.67 -6.30
N VAL A 96 -5.23 1.51 -7.33
CA VAL A 96 -4.52 1.35 -8.60
C VAL A 96 -3.41 2.38 -8.67
N ALA A 97 -2.20 1.92 -8.99
CA ALA A 97 -1.04 2.78 -9.15
C ALA A 97 -1.24 3.73 -10.34
N GLN A 98 -0.91 5.02 -10.15
CA GLN A 98 -0.94 6.03 -11.21
C GLN A 98 0.39 6.12 -11.99
N ARG A 99 1.41 5.45 -11.48
CA ARG A 99 2.76 5.36 -12.03
C ARG A 99 3.43 4.10 -11.51
N ASP A 100 4.60 3.78 -12.06
CA ASP A 100 5.40 2.69 -11.54
C ASP A 100 5.80 2.94 -10.08
N LEU A 101 5.62 1.91 -9.25
CA LEU A 101 5.97 1.90 -7.83
C LEU A 101 7.13 0.95 -7.59
N SER A 102 8.14 1.44 -6.89
CA SER A 102 9.27 0.61 -6.47
C SER A 102 8.90 -0.24 -5.26
N ARG A 103 9.62 -1.35 -5.07
CA ARG A 103 9.49 -2.15 -3.85
C ARG A 103 9.81 -1.28 -2.62
N ASN A 104 8.99 -1.39 -1.58
CA ASN A 104 9.09 -0.61 -0.33
C ASN A 104 8.83 0.90 -0.49
N GLU A 105 8.26 1.32 -1.61
CA GLU A 105 7.80 2.69 -1.78
C GLU A 105 6.53 2.93 -0.94
N VAL A 106 6.45 4.09 -0.29
CA VAL A 106 5.31 4.49 0.52
C VAL A 106 4.14 4.86 -0.40
N VAL A 107 3.04 4.13 -0.29
CA VAL A 107 1.82 4.38 -1.09
C VAL A 107 0.95 5.47 -0.45
N LEU A 108 0.78 5.41 0.87
CA LEU A 108 -0.03 6.35 1.64
C LEU A 108 0.39 6.32 3.11
N GLU A 109 0.17 7.42 3.81
CA GLU A 109 0.39 7.54 5.26
C GLU A 109 -0.88 8.09 5.90
N VAL A 110 -1.41 7.42 6.92
CA VAL A 110 -2.64 7.84 7.61
C VAL A 110 -2.31 8.39 8.99
N PRO A 111 -2.57 9.69 9.26
CA PRO A 111 -2.37 10.29 10.57
C PRO A 111 -3.12 9.56 11.69
N LYS A 112 -2.50 9.45 12.88
CA LYS A 112 -3.07 8.76 14.05
C LYS A 112 -4.45 9.27 14.47
N ARG A 113 -4.77 10.54 14.19
CA ARG A 113 -6.09 11.13 14.47
C ARG A 113 -7.26 10.43 13.75
N PHE A 114 -6.99 9.69 12.68
CA PHE A 114 -8.00 8.92 11.93
C PHE A 114 -8.08 7.45 12.35
N TRP A 115 -7.34 7.04 13.37
CA TRP A 115 -7.35 5.64 13.79
C TRP A 115 -8.66 5.29 14.49
N ILE A 116 -9.11 4.06 14.24
CA ILE A 116 -10.21 3.44 14.93
C ILE A 116 -9.62 2.28 15.72
N ASN A 117 -9.28 2.55 16.98
CA ASN A 117 -8.65 1.60 17.89
C ASN A 117 -9.19 1.81 19.32
N PRO A 118 -8.87 0.92 20.27
CA PRO A 118 -9.36 1.05 21.65
C PRO A 118 -9.02 2.40 22.31
N ASP A 119 -7.87 2.99 22.00
CA ASP A 119 -7.50 4.32 22.51
C ASP A 119 -8.46 5.42 22.01
N ALA A 120 -8.84 5.37 20.72
CA ALA A 120 -9.80 6.29 20.13
C ALA A 120 -11.19 6.13 20.77
N VAL A 121 -11.60 4.89 21.08
CA VAL A 121 -12.86 4.64 21.80
C VAL A 121 -12.80 5.19 23.22
N ALA A 122 -11.69 4.98 23.95
CA ALA A 122 -11.50 5.48 25.30
C ALA A 122 -11.53 7.02 25.38
N ALA A 123 -11.07 7.70 24.32
CA ALA A 123 -11.13 9.17 24.20
C ALA A 123 -12.50 9.70 23.73
N SER A 124 -13.45 8.82 23.40
CA SER A 124 -14.79 9.19 22.93
C SER A 124 -15.81 9.27 24.07
N GLU A 125 -17.01 9.78 23.77
CA GLU A 125 -18.12 9.89 24.71
C GLU A 125 -18.55 8.53 25.33
N ILE A 126 -18.38 7.42 24.60
CA ILE A 126 -18.72 6.08 25.09
C ILE A 126 -17.56 5.38 25.80
N GLY A 127 -16.40 6.04 25.93
CA GLY A 127 -15.18 5.44 26.48
C GLY A 127 -15.37 4.88 27.89
N THR A 128 -16.10 5.59 28.74
CA THR A 128 -16.42 5.16 30.12
C THR A 128 -17.29 3.90 30.12
N LEU A 129 -18.31 3.86 29.25
CA LEU A 129 -19.22 2.73 29.11
C LEU A 129 -18.51 1.48 28.55
N CYS A 130 -17.44 1.68 27.78
CA CYS A 130 -16.70 0.61 27.13
C CYS A 130 -15.44 0.15 27.90
N SER A 131 -15.20 0.70 29.10
CA SER A 131 -13.96 0.48 29.86
C SER A 131 -13.76 -0.97 30.31
N GLU A 132 -14.84 -1.69 30.62
CA GLU A 132 -14.80 -3.10 31.05
C GLU A 132 -15.06 -4.09 29.89
N LEU A 133 -15.30 -3.59 28.69
CA LEU A 133 -15.58 -4.43 27.53
C LEU A 133 -14.30 -4.95 26.90
N LYS A 134 -14.40 -6.09 26.21
CA LYS A 134 -13.30 -6.58 25.38
C LYS A 134 -12.97 -5.54 24.31
N PRO A 135 -11.68 -5.30 23.99
CA PRO A 135 -11.29 -4.22 23.07
C PRO A 135 -12.01 -4.21 21.72
N TRP A 136 -12.26 -5.39 21.13
CA TRP A 136 -12.95 -5.52 19.85
C TRP A 136 -14.46 -5.20 19.95
N VAL A 137 -15.09 -5.46 21.10
CA VAL A 137 -16.50 -5.10 21.35
C VAL A 137 -16.62 -3.58 21.46
N SER A 138 -15.70 -2.94 22.18
CA SER A 138 -15.64 -1.47 22.30
C SER A 138 -15.50 -0.80 20.94
N VAL A 139 -14.62 -1.32 20.07
CA VAL A 139 -14.43 -0.82 18.70
C VAL A 139 -15.69 -1.05 17.84
N ALA A 140 -16.34 -2.21 17.95
CA ALA A 140 -17.58 -2.48 17.21
C ALA A 140 -18.71 -1.52 17.60
N LEU A 141 -18.90 -1.27 18.90
CA LEU A 141 -19.89 -0.29 19.40
C LEU A 141 -19.57 1.13 18.93
N PHE A 142 -18.30 1.51 18.93
CA PHE A 142 -17.84 2.79 18.40
C PHE A 142 -18.17 2.95 16.91
N LEU A 143 -17.88 1.94 16.08
CA LEU A 143 -18.22 1.96 14.65
C LEU A 143 -19.73 2.08 14.41
N ILE A 144 -20.56 1.36 15.16
CA ILE A 144 -22.03 1.44 15.06
C ILE A 144 -22.50 2.86 15.43
N ARG A 145 -21.98 3.43 16.52
CA ARG A 145 -22.32 4.80 16.94
C ARG A 145 -21.94 5.83 15.89
N GLU A 146 -20.72 5.77 15.36
CA GLU A 146 -20.25 6.72 14.34
C GLU A 146 -21.06 6.60 13.05
N LYS A 147 -21.53 5.39 12.69
CA LYS A 147 -22.47 5.18 11.56
C LYS A 147 -23.82 5.85 11.77
N LEU A 148 -24.33 5.84 13.00
CA LEU A 148 -25.63 6.44 13.35
C LEU A 148 -25.55 7.95 13.60
N LYS A 149 -24.35 8.49 13.84
CA LYS A 149 -24.11 9.90 14.10
C LYS A 149 -24.07 10.70 12.79
N ASN A 150 -24.91 11.75 12.70
CA ASN A 150 -25.04 12.53 11.46
C ASN A 150 -23.81 13.39 11.15
N ASP A 151 -23.15 13.87 12.18
CA ASP A 151 -21.98 14.76 12.15
C ASP A 151 -20.68 14.02 12.51
N SER A 152 -20.59 12.72 12.23
CA SER A 152 -19.37 11.96 12.48
C SER A 152 -18.23 12.44 11.58
N PRO A 153 -17.02 12.71 12.13
CA PRO A 153 -15.84 13.02 11.32
C PRO A 153 -15.40 11.83 10.46
N LEU A 154 -15.83 10.61 10.81
CA LEU A 154 -15.51 9.38 10.08
C LEU A 154 -16.61 8.98 9.09
N ARG A 155 -17.62 9.82 8.89
CA ARG A 155 -18.78 9.48 8.05
C ARG A 155 -18.40 9.09 6.62
N TYR A 156 -17.47 9.83 6.00
CA TYR A 156 -16.99 9.53 4.65
C TYR A 156 -16.33 8.15 4.55
N TYR A 157 -15.64 7.72 5.61
CA TYR A 157 -15.05 6.39 5.68
C TYR A 157 -16.13 5.32 5.90
N VAL A 158 -17.06 5.53 6.82
CA VAL A 158 -18.13 4.56 7.11
C VAL A 158 -19.05 4.36 5.90
N ASP A 159 -19.32 5.43 5.14
CA ASP A 159 -20.20 5.41 3.96
C ASP A 159 -19.66 4.60 2.78
N ILE A 160 -18.34 4.33 2.74
CA ILE A 160 -17.71 3.51 1.69
C ILE A 160 -17.49 2.05 2.10
N LEU A 161 -17.74 1.71 3.37
CA LEU A 161 -17.57 0.33 3.83
C LEU A 161 -18.63 -0.57 3.18
N PRO A 162 -18.25 -1.78 2.73
CA PRO A 162 -19.21 -2.73 2.22
C PRO A 162 -20.15 -3.18 3.36
N GLU A 163 -21.43 -3.35 3.04
CA GLU A 163 -22.42 -3.81 4.03
C GLU A 163 -22.21 -5.27 4.43
N TYR A 164 -21.68 -6.07 3.51
CA TYR A 164 -21.43 -7.50 3.66
C TYR A 164 -20.08 -7.86 3.05
N THR A 165 -19.54 -8.99 3.46
CA THR A 165 -18.35 -9.59 2.84
C THR A 165 -18.63 -11.05 2.52
N HIS A 166 -17.73 -11.72 1.82
CA HIS A 166 -17.84 -13.17 1.57
C HIS A 166 -17.49 -14.05 2.79
N SER A 167 -17.42 -13.47 4.00
CA SER A 167 -17.24 -14.24 5.23
C SER A 167 -18.48 -15.11 5.50
N THR A 168 -18.27 -16.32 6.02
CA THR A 168 -19.33 -17.29 6.33
C THR A 168 -20.34 -16.80 7.36
N ILE A 169 -20.01 -15.76 8.13
CA ILE A 169 -20.97 -15.12 9.05
C ILE A 169 -22.15 -14.45 8.31
N TYR A 170 -22.01 -14.20 7.02
CA TYR A 170 -23.04 -13.60 6.15
C TYR A 170 -23.67 -14.59 5.19
N TRP A 171 -23.25 -15.87 5.21
CA TRP A 171 -23.75 -16.87 4.28
C TRP A 171 -25.19 -17.26 4.60
N SER A 172 -25.93 -17.59 3.56
CA SER A 172 -27.27 -18.19 3.72
C SER A 172 -27.16 -19.63 4.23
N GLU A 173 -28.29 -20.19 4.68
CA GLU A 173 -28.33 -21.58 5.15
C GLU A 173 -27.97 -22.55 4.01
N GLU A 174 -28.37 -22.22 2.77
CA GLU A 174 -28.04 -23.02 1.59
C GLU A 174 -26.54 -22.99 1.29
N GLU A 175 -25.88 -21.84 1.42
CA GLU A 175 -24.43 -21.72 1.24
C GLU A 175 -23.67 -22.46 2.35
N LEU A 176 -24.16 -22.40 3.60
CA LEU A 176 -23.57 -23.13 4.72
C LEU A 176 -23.73 -24.65 4.59
N ALA A 177 -24.81 -25.13 3.96
CA ALA A 177 -25.01 -26.55 3.70
C ALA A 177 -23.90 -27.15 2.81
N GLU A 178 -23.28 -26.35 1.94
CA GLU A 178 -22.11 -26.77 1.13
C GLU A 178 -20.85 -27.04 1.98
N LEU A 179 -20.81 -26.57 3.24
CA LEU A 179 -19.72 -26.81 4.18
C LEU A 179 -19.98 -27.97 5.15
N GLN A 180 -21.01 -28.78 4.89
CA GLN A 180 -21.30 -29.97 5.70
C GLN A 180 -20.13 -30.97 5.63
N GLY A 181 -19.50 -31.21 6.78
CA GLY A 181 -18.42 -32.19 6.96
C GLY A 181 -18.90 -33.56 7.44
#